data_AF-A0A7J8T3I4-F1
#
_entry.id   AF-A0A7J8T3I4-F1
#
_cell.length_a   1.000
_cell.length_b   1.000
_cell.length_c   1.000
_cell.angle_alpha   90.00
_cell.angle_beta   90.00
_cell.angle_gamma   90.00
#
_symmetry.space_group_name_H-M   'P 1'
#
loop_
_entity.id
_entity.type
_entity.pdbx_description
1 polymer ?
#
loop_
_entity_poly.entity_id
_entity_poly.type
_entity_poly.pdbx_seq_one_letter_code
_entity_poly.pdbx_strand_id
1 'polypeptide(L)'
;MYGIAVAAIGMLTTISTGLAIDAYGPISDNAGGIAEMAGISHKIRERTDALDAAGNTTAAIGKGFAIGSAALVSLALFGAYVSRAGIKSVDVLTPKVFIGLIFGAMLPYWFSAMTMKSVGSAALKMVEEVRRQFNSIPGLMEGTAKPEYANCVKISTDASLREMIPPGALVMLTPLIVGTFLGVETLAGVLAGSLVSGVQVAISASNTGGAWDNAKKYIEAGGSEHAKSLGPKGSDCHKAAVIGDTIGDPLKDTSGPSLNILIKLMAVESLVFAPFFAAHGGLLFKFI
;
A
#
# COMPACT_ATOMS: atom_id res chain seq x y z
N MET A 1 -14.58 -22.68 7.07
CA MET A 1 -14.35 -21.70 5.98
C MET A 1 -15.52 -20.75 5.79
N TYR A 2 -16.75 -21.23 5.61
CA TYR A 2 -17.92 -20.35 5.47
C TYR A 2 -18.06 -19.29 6.57
N GLY A 3 -17.97 -19.67 7.86
CA GLY A 3 -18.01 -18.70 8.96
C GLY A 3 -16.90 -17.64 8.92
N ILE A 4 -15.70 -17.99 8.45
CA ILE A 4 -14.58 -17.03 8.28
C ILE A 4 -14.88 -16.08 7.11
N ALA A 5 -15.42 -16.59 5.99
CA ALA A 5 -15.84 -15.77 4.87
C ALA A 5 -16.96 -14.79 5.27
N VAL A 6 -17.95 -15.26 6.03
CA VAL A 6 -19.02 -14.42 6.57
C VAL A 6 -18.49 -13.41 7.58
N ALA A 7 -17.47 -13.73 8.38
CA ALA A 7 -16.81 -12.76 9.25
C ALA A 7 -16.09 -11.66 8.45
N ALA A 8 -15.45 -12.01 7.32
CA ALA A 8 -14.86 -11.03 6.41
C ALA A 8 -15.93 -10.09 5.82
N ILE A 9 -17.08 -10.65 5.40
CA ILE A 9 -18.24 -9.87 4.98
C ILE A 9 -18.74 -8.99 6.13
N GLY A 10 -18.85 -9.54 7.35
CA GLY A 10 -19.24 -8.84 8.57
C GLY A 10 -18.46 -7.56 8.79
N MET A 11 -17.12 -7.64 8.69
CA MET A 11 -16.23 -6.48 8.78
C MET A 11 -16.49 -5.43 7.69
N LEU A 12 -16.99 -5.83 6.52
CA LEU A 12 -17.31 -4.95 5.39
C LEU A 12 -18.81 -4.67 5.22
N THR A 13 -19.68 -5.08 6.16
CA THR A 13 -21.13 -4.82 6.05
C THR A 13 -21.46 -3.32 6.06
N THR A 14 -20.62 -2.51 6.70
CA THR A 14 -20.70 -1.06 6.76
C THR A 14 -19.80 -0.35 5.74
N ILE A 15 -19.42 -1.04 4.66
CA ILE A 15 -18.46 -0.52 3.65
C ILE A 15 -18.83 0.85 3.10
N SER A 16 -20.12 1.16 2.92
CA SER A 16 -20.55 2.49 2.45
C SER A 16 -20.13 3.60 3.40
N THR A 17 -20.29 3.41 4.72
CA THR A 17 -19.85 4.38 5.73
C THR A 17 -18.33 4.42 5.83
N GLY A 18 -17.67 3.26 5.77
CA GLY A 18 -16.21 3.17 5.75
C GLY A 18 -15.60 3.94 4.57
N LEU A 19 -16.13 3.75 3.36
CA LEU A 19 -15.71 4.47 2.16
C LEU A 19 -16.03 5.96 2.25
N ALA A 20 -17.15 6.35 2.86
CA ALA A 20 -17.49 7.77 3.02
C ALA A 20 -16.47 8.51 3.88
N ILE A 21 -16.06 7.94 5.02
CA ILE A 21 -15.07 8.58 5.90
C ILE A 21 -13.64 8.53 5.32
N ASP A 22 -13.31 7.49 4.55
CA ASP A 22 -12.01 7.36 3.87
C ASP A 22 -11.92 8.38 2.71
N ALA A 23 -12.89 8.38 1.81
CA ALA A 23 -12.94 9.30 0.66
C ALA A 23 -13.05 10.78 1.06
N TYR A 24 -13.60 11.07 2.23
CA TYR A 24 -13.59 12.41 2.82
C TYR A 24 -12.17 12.98 2.98
N GLY A 25 -11.17 12.14 3.29
CA GLY A 25 -9.79 12.58 3.50
C GLY A 25 -9.17 13.23 2.26
N PRO A 26 -9.02 12.50 1.14
CA PRO A 26 -8.45 13.06 -0.09
C PRO A 26 -9.25 14.25 -0.67
N ILE A 27 -10.55 14.34 -0.41
CA ILE A 27 -11.36 15.51 -0.78
C ILE A 27 -10.91 16.74 0.05
N SER A 28 -10.70 16.55 1.35
CA SER A 28 -10.25 17.61 2.26
C SER A 28 -8.82 18.07 1.97
N ASP A 29 -7.92 17.13 1.63
CA ASP A 29 -6.55 17.42 1.19
C ASP A 29 -6.55 18.32 -0.06
N ASN A 30 -7.28 17.91 -1.11
CA ASN A 30 -7.42 18.71 -2.32
C ASN A 30 -8.04 20.10 -2.05
N ALA A 31 -9.02 20.19 -1.15
CA ALA A 31 -9.59 21.49 -0.77
C ALA A 31 -8.55 22.43 -0.15
N GLY A 32 -7.66 21.90 0.70
CA GLY A 32 -6.53 22.64 1.23
C GLY A 32 -5.54 23.07 0.14
N GLY A 33 -5.17 22.16 -0.76
CA GLY A 33 -4.29 22.45 -1.89
C GLY A 33 -4.84 23.56 -2.80
N ILE A 34 -6.13 23.50 -3.13
CA ILE A 34 -6.82 24.54 -3.91
C ILE A 34 -6.82 25.88 -3.16
N ALA A 35 -7.07 25.87 -1.86
CA ALA A 35 -7.06 27.10 -1.06
C ALA A 35 -5.69 27.81 -1.08
N GLU A 36 -4.60 27.04 -0.99
CA GLU A 36 -3.24 27.55 -1.07
C GLU A 36 -2.92 28.08 -2.48
N MET A 37 -3.21 27.30 -3.52
CA MET A 37 -2.94 27.68 -4.91
C MET A 37 -3.75 28.90 -5.37
N ALA A 38 -4.93 29.12 -4.79
CA ALA A 38 -5.78 30.27 -5.08
C ALA A 38 -5.46 31.51 -4.23
N GLY A 39 -4.46 31.44 -3.33
CA GLY A 39 -4.07 32.56 -2.46
C GLY A 39 -5.16 32.98 -1.48
N ILE A 40 -6.02 32.05 -1.06
CA ILE A 40 -7.12 32.32 -0.13
C ILE A 40 -6.56 32.54 1.28
N SER A 41 -7.29 33.27 2.13
CA SER A 41 -6.84 33.62 3.49
C SER A 41 -6.36 32.41 4.31
N HIS A 42 -5.34 32.64 5.14
CA HIS A 42 -4.76 31.64 6.06
C HIS A 42 -5.79 30.92 6.93
N LYS A 43 -6.85 31.61 7.37
CA LYS A 43 -7.95 31.03 8.15
C LYS A 43 -8.69 29.89 7.42
N ILE A 44 -8.74 29.91 6.09
CA ILE A 44 -9.31 28.81 5.31
C ILE A 44 -8.34 27.62 5.28
N ARG A 45 -7.04 27.88 5.11
CA ARG A 45 -6.01 26.83 5.16
C ARG A 45 -5.98 26.13 6.52
N GLU A 46 -6.07 26.86 7.63
CA GLU A 46 -6.17 26.29 8.98
C GLU A 46 -7.36 25.33 9.13
N ARG A 47 -8.51 25.68 8.55
CA ARG A 47 -9.70 24.83 8.58
C ARG A 47 -9.49 23.57 7.77
N THR A 48 -8.97 23.69 6.55
CA THR A 48 -8.72 22.53 5.69
C THR A 48 -7.62 21.62 6.27
N ASP A 49 -6.58 22.18 6.92
CA ASP A 49 -5.54 21.39 7.57
C ASP A 49 -6.10 20.56 8.74
N ALA A 50 -7.09 21.08 9.48
CA ALA A 50 -7.78 20.31 10.51
C ALA A 50 -8.62 19.16 9.93
N LEU A 51 -9.27 19.38 8.79
CA LEU A 51 -10.05 18.35 8.08
C LEU A 51 -9.14 17.26 7.50
N ASP A 52 -8.01 17.66 6.92
CA ASP A 52 -6.99 16.79 6.33
C ASP A 52 -6.33 15.88 7.38
N ALA A 53 -5.96 16.42 8.55
CA ALA A 53 -5.42 15.61 9.65
C ALA A 53 -6.41 14.52 10.14
N ALA A 54 -7.72 14.83 10.15
CA ALA A 54 -8.75 13.83 10.41
C ALA A 54 -8.82 12.79 9.26
N GLY A 55 -8.73 13.25 8.01
CA GLY A 55 -8.63 12.42 6.81
C GLY A 55 -7.49 11.40 6.83
N ASN A 56 -6.29 11.82 7.26
CA ASN A 56 -5.14 10.93 7.42
C ASN A 56 -5.44 9.77 8.39
N THR A 57 -6.21 10.05 9.43
CA THR A 57 -6.64 9.05 10.40
C THR A 57 -7.69 8.12 9.81
N THR A 58 -8.69 8.64 9.09
CA THR A 58 -9.73 7.82 8.47
C THR A 58 -9.17 6.95 7.35
N ALA A 59 -8.19 7.43 6.59
CA ALA A 59 -7.46 6.64 5.59
C ALA A 59 -6.70 5.48 6.24
N ALA A 60 -6.04 5.69 7.38
CA ALA A 60 -5.37 4.60 8.12
C ALA A 60 -6.38 3.56 8.65
N ILE A 61 -7.55 4.01 9.12
CA ILE A 61 -8.65 3.12 9.53
C ILE A 61 -9.15 2.30 8.32
N GLY A 62 -9.36 2.93 7.17
CA GLY A 62 -9.76 2.27 5.92
C GLY A 62 -8.76 1.19 5.49
N LYS A 63 -7.46 1.50 5.55
CA LYS A 63 -6.36 0.54 5.33
C LYS A 63 -6.43 -0.63 6.32
N GLY A 64 -6.70 -0.37 7.60
CA GLY A 64 -6.91 -1.40 8.62
C GLY A 64 -8.07 -2.36 8.31
N PHE A 65 -9.23 -1.81 7.91
CA PHE A 65 -10.38 -2.62 7.47
C PHE A 65 -10.07 -3.46 6.22
N ALA A 66 -9.36 -2.86 5.25
CA ALA A 66 -8.94 -3.57 4.04
C ALA A 66 -7.99 -4.73 4.36
N ILE A 67 -7.00 -4.53 5.24
CA ILE A 67 -6.04 -5.57 5.64
C ILE A 67 -6.73 -6.67 6.47
N GLY A 68 -7.55 -6.29 7.45
CA GLY A 68 -8.27 -7.24 8.31
C GLY A 68 -9.23 -8.14 7.52
N SER A 69 -10.01 -7.54 6.62
CA SER A 69 -10.93 -8.29 5.76
C SER A 69 -10.17 -9.14 4.72
N ALA A 70 -9.06 -8.63 4.16
CA ALA A 70 -8.18 -9.40 3.28
C ALA A 70 -7.62 -10.64 3.98
N ALA A 71 -7.22 -10.52 5.25
CA ALA A 71 -6.71 -11.65 6.01
C ALA A 71 -7.78 -12.75 6.21
N LEU A 72 -8.99 -12.35 6.63
CA LEU A 72 -10.11 -13.28 6.85
C LEU A 72 -10.55 -13.96 5.54
N VAL A 73 -10.77 -13.18 4.47
CA VAL A 73 -11.22 -13.75 3.19
C VAL A 73 -10.16 -14.65 2.58
N SER A 74 -8.87 -14.30 2.69
CA SER A 74 -7.78 -15.12 2.15
C SER A 74 -7.64 -16.43 2.91
N LEU A 75 -7.85 -16.44 4.23
CA LEU A 75 -7.91 -17.68 5.01
C LEU A 75 -9.09 -18.57 4.59
N ALA A 76 -10.25 -17.97 4.34
CA ALA A 76 -11.43 -18.71 3.85
C ALA A 76 -11.20 -19.30 2.45
N LEU A 77 -10.63 -18.50 1.54
CA LEU A 77 -10.26 -18.91 0.18
C LEU A 77 -9.16 -19.97 0.18
N PHE A 78 -8.19 -19.87 1.09
CA PHE A 78 -7.15 -20.89 1.29
C PHE A 78 -7.76 -22.25 1.65
N GLY A 79 -8.67 -22.31 2.62
CA GLY A 79 -9.34 -23.58 2.95
C GLY A 79 -10.21 -24.11 1.80
N ALA A 80 -10.88 -23.23 1.06
CA ALA A 80 -11.62 -23.62 -0.15
C ALA A 80 -10.68 -24.16 -1.25
N TYR A 81 -9.51 -23.55 -1.42
CA TYR A 81 -8.47 -23.99 -2.35
C TYR A 81 -7.97 -25.39 -2.01
N VAL A 82 -7.65 -25.66 -0.74
CA VAL A 82 -7.21 -26.98 -0.25
C VAL A 82 -8.23 -28.06 -0.61
N SER A 83 -9.53 -27.81 -0.37
CA SER A 83 -10.60 -28.73 -0.75
C SER A 83 -10.71 -28.89 -2.27
N ARG A 84 -10.67 -27.78 -3.03
CA ARG A 84 -10.86 -27.81 -4.48
C ARG A 84 -9.70 -28.48 -5.23
N ALA A 85 -8.49 -28.37 -4.67
CA ALA A 85 -7.27 -29.01 -5.15
C ALA A 85 -7.13 -30.48 -4.73
N GLY A 86 -8.05 -31.02 -3.92
CA GLY A 86 -8.01 -32.42 -3.47
C GLY A 86 -6.92 -32.73 -2.44
N ILE A 87 -6.41 -31.72 -1.73
CA ILE A 87 -5.38 -31.89 -0.70
C ILE A 87 -6.03 -32.44 0.57
N LYS A 88 -5.56 -33.59 1.08
CA LYS A 88 -6.11 -34.23 2.29
C LYS A 88 -5.73 -33.50 3.58
N SER A 89 -4.47 -33.06 3.67
CA SER A 89 -3.93 -32.32 4.80
C SER A 89 -2.79 -31.41 4.31
N VAL A 90 -2.72 -30.21 4.86
CA VAL A 90 -1.57 -29.30 4.67
C VAL A 90 -0.67 -29.45 5.88
N ASP A 91 0.29 -30.38 5.79
CA ASP A 91 1.25 -30.63 6.86
C ASP A 91 2.47 -29.72 6.71
N VAL A 92 2.61 -28.79 7.66
CA VAL A 92 3.68 -27.78 7.71
C VAL A 92 5.07 -28.42 7.76
N LEU A 93 5.22 -29.62 8.33
CA LEU A 93 6.52 -30.29 8.47
C LEU A 93 6.93 -31.07 7.21
N THR A 94 6.15 -30.98 6.12
CA THR A 94 6.54 -31.58 4.85
C THR A 94 7.41 -30.63 4.03
N PRO A 95 8.42 -31.14 3.29
CA PRO A 95 9.32 -30.30 2.50
C PRO A 95 8.58 -29.38 1.52
N LYS A 96 7.60 -29.91 0.79
CA LYS A 96 6.82 -29.14 -0.20
C LYS A 96 6.09 -27.94 0.42
N VAL A 97 5.44 -28.14 1.57
CA VAL A 97 4.66 -27.09 2.23
C VAL A 97 5.60 -26.07 2.88
N PHE A 98 6.66 -26.53 3.56
CA PHE A 98 7.55 -25.63 4.31
C PHE A 98 8.36 -24.69 3.40
N ILE A 99 8.86 -25.18 2.26
CA ILE A 99 9.53 -24.30 1.28
C ILE A 99 8.56 -23.27 0.71
N GLY A 100 7.31 -23.67 0.46
CA GLY A 100 6.25 -22.77 0.02
C GLY A 100 5.95 -21.72 1.07
N LEU A 101 5.89 -22.11 2.35
CA LEU A 101 5.64 -21.22 3.47
C LEU A 101 6.68 -20.11 3.59
N ILE A 102 7.97 -20.48 3.58
CA ILE A 102 9.06 -19.49 3.65
C ILE A 102 9.09 -18.60 2.41
N PHE A 103 8.93 -19.19 1.22
CA PHE A 103 8.91 -18.41 -0.03
C PHE A 103 7.73 -17.43 -0.04
N GLY A 104 6.54 -17.89 0.32
CA GLY A 104 5.34 -17.06 0.43
C GLY A 104 5.51 -15.92 1.43
N ALA A 105 6.14 -16.18 2.58
CA ALA A 105 6.40 -15.16 3.59
C ALA A 105 7.38 -14.06 3.12
N MET A 106 8.23 -14.36 2.13
CA MET A 106 9.16 -13.40 1.54
C MET A 106 8.49 -12.50 0.47
N LEU A 107 7.45 -12.98 -0.22
CA LEU A 107 6.80 -12.23 -1.32
C LEU A 107 6.33 -10.82 -0.95
N PRO A 108 5.72 -10.54 0.23
CA PRO A 108 5.37 -9.19 0.63
C PRO A 108 6.57 -8.24 0.69
N TYR A 109 7.74 -8.74 1.10
CA TYR A 109 8.97 -7.96 1.16
C TYR A 109 9.52 -7.69 -0.24
N TRP A 110 9.48 -8.68 -1.13
CA TRP A 110 9.90 -8.48 -2.52
C TRP A 110 8.99 -7.49 -3.24
N PHE A 111 7.67 -7.62 -3.08
CA PHE A 111 6.70 -6.65 -3.58
C PHE A 111 7.02 -5.24 -3.07
N SER A 112 7.21 -5.10 -1.76
CA SER A 112 7.50 -3.80 -1.14
C SER A 112 8.82 -3.22 -1.64
N ALA A 113 9.86 -4.03 -1.80
CA ALA A 113 11.16 -3.60 -2.32
C ALA A 113 11.04 -3.01 -3.73
N MET A 114 10.24 -3.62 -4.61
CA MET A 114 9.98 -3.07 -5.94
C MET A 114 9.25 -1.74 -5.85
N THR A 115 8.10 -1.69 -5.15
CA THR A 115 7.28 -0.47 -5.09
C THR A 115 7.99 0.69 -4.42
N MET A 116 8.75 0.44 -3.34
CA MET A 116 9.51 1.47 -2.63
C MET A 116 10.62 2.03 -3.52
N LYS A 117 11.35 1.16 -4.24
CA LYS A 117 12.40 1.59 -5.18
C LYS A 117 11.83 2.40 -6.35
N SER A 118 10.68 1.99 -6.88
CA SER A 118 10.02 2.70 -7.98
C SER A 118 9.61 4.11 -7.56
N VAL A 119 8.99 4.29 -6.38
CA VAL A 119 8.67 5.63 -5.86
C VAL A 119 9.93 6.43 -5.56
N GLY A 120 10.95 5.85 -4.92
CA GLY A 120 12.19 6.57 -4.62
C GLY A 120 12.89 7.08 -5.88
N SER A 121 12.91 6.28 -6.95
CA SER A 121 13.50 6.68 -8.24
C SER A 121 12.69 7.78 -8.93
N ALA A 122 11.35 7.71 -8.87
CA ALA A 122 10.46 8.73 -9.43
C ALA A 122 10.53 10.05 -8.63
N ALA A 123 10.56 9.97 -7.30
CA ALA A 123 10.69 11.10 -6.41
C ALA A 123 12.02 11.83 -6.59
N LEU A 124 13.13 11.10 -6.79
CA LEU A 124 14.43 11.71 -7.10
C LEU A 124 14.36 12.55 -8.39
N LYS A 125 13.77 12.01 -9.46
CA LYS A 125 13.56 12.75 -10.71
C LYS A 125 12.65 13.97 -10.52
N MET A 126 11.60 13.84 -9.70
CA MET A 126 10.71 14.94 -9.37
C MET A 126 11.46 16.07 -8.65
N VAL A 127 12.32 15.74 -7.70
CA VAL A 127 13.17 16.71 -6.98
C VAL A 127 14.13 17.41 -7.93
N GLU A 128 14.78 16.67 -8.84
CA GLU A 128 15.67 17.24 -9.85
C GLU A 128 14.94 18.22 -10.78
N GLU A 129 13.74 17.86 -11.25
CA GLU A 129 12.94 18.71 -12.13
C GLU A 129 12.42 19.96 -11.42
N VAL A 130 11.90 19.83 -10.20
CA VAL A 130 11.44 20.98 -9.40
C VAL A 130 12.61 21.93 -9.11
N ARG A 131 13.80 21.39 -8.76
CA ARG A 131 15.02 22.20 -8.60
C ARG A 131 15.43 22.88 -9.89
N ARG A 132 15.38 22.18 -11.03
CA ARG A 132 15.69 22.77 -12.34
C ARG A 132 14.78 23.97 -12.60
N GLN A 133 13.47 23.82 -12.41
CA GLN A 133 12.52 24.92 -12.62
C GLN A 133 12.83 26.11 -11.71
N PHE A 134 13.01 25.90 -10.40
CA PHE A 134 13.35 26.99 -9.47
C PHE A 134 14.67 27.68 -9.77
N ASN A 135 15.69 26.96 -10.25
CA ASN A 135 17.01 27.51 -10.51
C ASN A 135 17.14 28.17 -11.89
N SER A 136 16.33 27.77 -12.88
CA SER A 136 16.52 28.17 -14.28
C SER A 136 15.41 29.03 -14.87
N ILE A 137 14.20 29.04 -14.31
CA ILE A 137 13.09 29.87 -14.80
C ILE A 137 13.12 31.21 -14.05
N PRO A 138 13.49 32.33 -14.71
CA PRO A 138 13.54 33.63 -14.05
C PRO A 138 12.14 34.08 -13.61
N GLY A 139 12.02 34.63 -12.41
CA GLY A 139 10.75 35.14 -11.88
C GLY A 139 9.87 34.08 -11.21
N LEU A 140 10.28 32.80 -11.18
CA LEU A 140 9.46 31.72 -10.61
C LEU A 140 9.37 31.79 -9.09
N MET A 141 10.49 31.97 -8.40
CA MET A 141 10.52 32.11 -6.94
C MET A 141 9.87 33.42 -6.47
N GLU A 142 9.94 34.44 -7.31
CA GLU A 142 9.32 35.75 -7.11
C GLU A 142 7.80 35.73 -7.38
N GLY A 143 7.26 34.62 -7.90
CA GLY A 143 5.83 34.47 -8.21
C GLY A 143 5.35 35.23 -9.44
N THR A 144 6.27 35.68 -10.30
CA THR A 144 5.97 36.45 -11.53
C THR A 144 5.96 35.58 -12.79
N ALA A 145 6.58 34.40 -12.75
CA ALA A 145 6.54 33.39 -13.81
C ALA A 145 5.70 32.17 -13.40
N LYS A 146 5.14 31.46 -14.38
CA LYS A 146 4.37 30.23 -14.14
C LYS A 146 5.28 29.01 -14.22
N PRO A 147 5.14 28.01 -13.32
CA PRO A 147 5.88 26.75 -13.41
C PRO A 147 5.35 25.86 -14.54
N GLU A 148 6.18 24.90 -14.94
CA GLU A 148 5.88 23.91 -15.98
C GLU A 148 5.27 22.64 -15.36
N TYR A 149 4.00 22.72 -14.94
CA TYR A 149 3.32 21.60 -14.27
C TYR A 149 3.31 20.28 -15.08
N ALA A 150 3.20 20.38 -16.41
CA ALA A 150 3.13 19.23 -17.30
C ALA A 150 4.36 18.32 -17.22
N ASN A 151 5.54 18.87 -16.91
CA ASN A 151 6.77 18.09 -16.78
C ASN A 151 6.72 17.18 -15.54
N CYS A 152 6.28 17.71 -14.41
CA CYS A 152 6.07 16.94 -13.18
C CYS A 152 5.03 15.84 -13.40
N VAL A 153 3.89 16.16 -14.05
CA VAL A 153 2.86 15.18 -14.40
C VAL A 153 3.43 14.07 -15.30
N LYS A 154 4.26 14.42 -16.29
CA LYS A 154 4.87 13.44 -17.18
C LYS A 154 5.81 12.48 -16.43
N ILE A 155 6.63 12.98 -15.50
CA ILE A 155 7.55 12.16 -14.70
C ILE A 155 6.79 11.08 -13.92
N SER A 156 5.74 11.47 -13.18
CA SER A 156 4.95 10.53 -12.39
C SER A 156 4.12 9.58 -13.27
N THR A 157 3.61 10.05 -14.40
CA THR A 157 2.86 9.23 -15.37
C THR A 157 3.74 8.16 -15.99
N ASP A 158 4.90 8.54 -16.53
CA ASP A 158 5.83 7.59 -17.17
C ASP A 158 6.34 6.54 -16.17
N ALA A 159 6.66 6.99 -14.95
CA ALA A 159 7.11 6.09 -13.90
C ALA A 159 6.02 5.12 -13.46
N SER A 160 4.81 5.61 -13.14
CA SER A 160 3.72 4.76 -12.65
C SER A 160 3.30 3.68 -13.66
N LEU A 161 3.13 4.04 -14.94
CA LEU A 161 2.71 3.10 -15.99
C LEU A 161 3.75 2.00 -16.26
N ARG A 162 5.05 2.35 -16.19
CA ARG A 162 6.13 1.38 -16.41
C ARG A 162 6.35 0.49 -15.20
N GLU A 163 6.41 1.10 -14.01
CA GLU A 163 6.84 0.45 -12.78
C GLU A 163 5.74 -0.36 -12.09
N MET A 164 4.46 -0.20 -12.49
CA MET A 164 3.38 -1.05 -11.99
C MET A 164 3.44 -2.49 -12.53
N ILE A 165 4.12 -2.71 -13.67
CA ILE A 165 4.14 -4.01 -14.35
C ILE A 165 4.85 -5.09 -13.54
N PRO A 166 6.09 -4.89 -13.01
CA PRO A 166 6.79 -5.94 -12.28
C PRO A 166 6.09 -6.39 -10.98
N PRO A 167 5.59 -5.49 -10.09
CA PRO A 167 4.83 -5.90 -8.93
C PRO A 167 3.53 -6.64 -9.29
N GLY A 168 2.82 -6.19 -10.33
CA GLY A 168 1.64 -6.90 -10.83
C GLY A 168 1.97 -8.29 -11.36
N ALA A 169 3.03 -8.41 -12.14
CA ALA A 169 3.52 -9.68 -12.66
C ALA A 169 3.96 -10.63 -11.53
N LEU A 170 4.63 -10.13 -10.48
CA LEU A 170 4.99 -10.95 -9.32
C LEU A 170 3.76 -11.60 -8.69
N VAL A 171 2.69 -10.82 -8.46
CA VAL A 171 1.48 -11.32 -7.80
C VAL A 171 0.74 -12.31 -8.69
N MET A 172 0.50 -11.97 -9.95
CA MET A 172 -0.26 -12.82 -10.89
C MET A 172 0.51 -14.08 -11.29
N LEU A 173 1.81 -13.98 -11.54
CA LEU A 173 2.59 -15.13 -12.00
C LEU A 173 2.94 -16.10 -10.87
N THR A 174 2.94 -15.65 -9.60
CA THR A 174 3.32 -16.53 -8.48
C THR A 174 2.43 -17.77 -8.38
N PRO A 175 1.08 -17.67 -8.29
CA PRO A 175 0.22 -18.85 -8.25
C PRO A 175 0.38 -19.74 -9.48
N LEU A 176 0.50 -19.14 -10.67
CA LEU A 176 0.65 -19.86 -11.93
C LEU A 176 1.96 -20.65 -11.99
N ILE A 177 3.09 -20.02 -11.64
CA ILE A 177 4.41 -20.65 -11.63
C ILE A 177 4.48 -21.72 -10.54
N VAL A 178 4.15 -21.38 -9.30
CA VAL A 178 4.26 -22.33 -8.18
C VAL A 178 3.29 -23.49 -8.37
N GLY A 179 2.03 -23.23 -8.71
CA GLY A 179 1.03 -24.27 -8.95
C GLY A 179 1.39 -25.20 -10.12
N THR A 180 1.91 -24.65 -11.22
CA THR A 180 2.28 -25.45 -12.40
C THR A 180 3.55 -26.27 -12.16
N PHE A 181 4.61 -25.67 -11.63
CA PHE A 181 5.91 -26.35 -11.51
C PHE A 181 6.07 -27.15 -10.21
N LEU A 182 5.62 -26.61 -9.08
CA LEU A 182 5.83 -27.19 -7.74
C LEU A 182 4.57 -27.86 -7.17
N GLY A 183 3.39 -27.55 -7.71
CA GLY A 183 2.16 -28.24 -7.39
C GLY A 183 1.39 -27.63 -6.21
N VAL A 184 0.29 -28.29 -5.89
CA VAL A 184 -0.76 -27.72 -5.03
C VAL A 184 -0.37 -27.63 -3.56
N GLU A 185 0.48 -28.54 -3.07
CA GLU A 185 0.94 -28.53 -1.66
C GLU A 185 1.93 -27.38 -1.42
N THR A 186 2.84 -27.10 -2.37
CA THR A 186 3.76 -25.97 -2.24
C THR A 186 3.02 -24.64 -2.35
N LEU A 187 2.07 -24.53 -3.29
CA LEU A 187 1.22 -23.34 -3.39
C LEU A 187 0.39 -23.13 -2.11
N ALA A 188 -0.06 -24.19 -1.44
CA ALA A 188 -0.72 -24.09 -0.13
C ALA A 188 0.19 -23.42 0.92
N GLY A 189 1.47 -23.80 0.96
CA GLY A 189 2.47 -23.13 1.78
C GLY A 189 2.62 -21.64 1.43
N VAL A 190 2.72 -21.32 0.14
CA VAL A 190 2.86 -19.92 -0.34
C VAL A 190 1.70 -19.04 0.12
N LEU A 191 0.46 -19.55 0.01
CA LEU A 191 -0.74 -18.84 0.45
C LEU A 191 -0.73 -18.58 1.96
N ALA A 192 -0.38 -19.58 2.76
CA ALA A 192 -0.29 -19.43 4.21
C ALA A 192 0.81 -18.42 4.61
N GLY A 193 1.99 -18.51 3.98
CA GLY A 193 3.14 -17.67 4.30
C GLY A 193 2.93 -16.22 3.91
N SER A 194 2.42 -15.98 2.70
CA SER A 194 2.12 -14.62 2.22
C SER A 194 1.06 -13.93 3.06
N LEU A 195 0.06 -14.68 3.54
CA LEU A 195 -0.96 -14.18 4.47
C LEU A 195 -0.35 -13.74 5.81
N VAL A 196 0.30 -14.65 6.54
CA VAL A 196 0.74 -14.36 7.92
C VAL A 196 1.89 -13.36 7.99
N SER A 197 2.73 -13.29 6.94
CA SER A 197 3.81 -12.30 6.83
C SER A 197 3.31 -10.95 6.32
N GLY A 198 2.54 -10.96 5.21
CA GLY A 198 2.14 -9.74 4.52
C GLY A 198 1.25 -8.83 5.36
N VAL A 199 0.39 -9.40 6.21
CA VAL A 199 -0.45 -8.63 7.13
C VAL A 199 0.39 -7.78 8.08
N GLN A 200 1.51 -8.29 8.59
CA GLN A 200 2.35 -7.55 9.54
C GLN A 200 2.99 -6.32 8.87
N VAL A 201 3.55 -6.52 7.68
CA VAL A 201 4.19 -5.44 6.91
C VAL A 201 3.15 -4.42 6.45
N ALA A 202 1.98 -4.85 6.00
CA ALA A 202 0.91 -3.96 5.56
C ALA A 202 0.43 -3.01 6.68
N ILE A 203 0.19 -3.56 7.88
CA ILE A 203 -0.29 -2.79 9.04
C ILE A 203 0.80 -1.81 9.50
N SER A 204 2.02 -2.31 9.72
CA SER A 204 3.13 -1.48 10.19
C SER A 204 3.45 -0.35 9.21
N ALA A 205 3.58 -0.62 7.91
CA ALA A 205 3.85 0.41 6.91
C ALA A 205 2.76 1.49 6.85
N SER A 206 1.49 1.08 6.85
CA SER A 206 0.36 2.01 6.78
C SER A 206 0.29 2.92 8.01
N ASN A 207 0.44 2.34 9.21
CA ASN A 207 0.37 3.08 10.47
C ASN A 207 1.59 3.97 10.68
N THR A 208 2.79 3.49 10.35
CA THR A 208 4.02 4.30 10.46
C THR A 208 3.95 5.54 9.59
N GLY A 209 3.53 5.40 8.33
CA GLY A 209 3.40 6.58 7.46
C GLY A 209 2.29 7.52 7.92
N GLY A 210 1.13 7.00 8.34
CA GLY A 210 0.05 7.85 8.88
C GLY A 210 0.45 8.59 10.17
N ALA A 211 1.27 7.95 11.01
CA ALA A 211 1.80 8.57 12.22
C ALA A 211 2.78 9.70 11.91
N TRP A 212 3.69 9.52 10.94
CA TRP A 212 4.62 10.58 10.53
C TRP A 212 3.90 11.77 9.90
N ASP A 213 2.89 11.53 9.08
CA ASP A 213 2.09 12.61 8.49
C ASP A 213 1.38 13.43 9.57
N ASN A 214 0.69 12.75 10.50
CA ASN A 214 0.02 13.46 11.59
C ASN A 214 0.97 14.10 12.60
N ALA A 215 2.19 13.57 12.78
CA ALA A 215 3.23 14.24 13.55
C ALA A 215 3.68 15.56 12.88
N LYS A 216 3.83 15.57 11.55
CA LYS A 216 4.07 16.80 10.78
C LYS A 216 2.90 17.78 10.93
N LYS A 217 1.66 17.33 10.70
CA LYS A 217 0.44 18.16 10.87
C LYS A 217 0.31 18.74 12.28
N TYR A 218 0.69 17.98 13.30
CA TYR A 218 0.67 18.45 14.69
C TYR A 218 1.59 19.67 14.89
N ILE A 219 2.81 19.63 14.35
CA ILE A 219 3.75 20.77 14.41
C ILE A 219 3.24 21.93 13.55
N GLU A 220 2.74 21.66 12.34
CA GLU A 220 2.21 22.67 11.43
C GLU A 220 1.00 23.44 11.99
N ALA A 221 0.14 22.76 12.76
CA ALA A 221 -1.06 23.34 13.33
C ALA A 221 -0.80 24.21 14.57
N GLY A 222 0.23 23.90 15.38
CA GLY A 222 0.56 24.69 16.57
C GLY A 222 -0.58 24.79 17.61
N GLY A 223 -1.49 23.83 17.64
CA GLY A 223 -2.74 23.89 18.42
C GLY A 223 -2.57 23.75 19.95
N SER A 224 -1.36 23.52 20.44
CA SER A 224 -1.02 23.40 21.87
C SER A 224 0.35 23.99 22.16
N GLU A 225 0.66 24.28 23.43
CA GLU A 225 1.98 24.80 23.81
C GLU A 225 3.13 23.88 23.39
N HIS A 226 2.94 22.57 23.50
CA HIS A 226 3.94 21.60 23.04
C HIS A 226 4.09 21.60 21.50
N ALA A 227 3.01 21.72 20.74
CA ALA A 227 3.10 21.84 19.28
C ALA A 227 3.84 23.13 18.87
N LYS A 228 3.51 24.25 19.53
CA LYS A 228 4.17 25.54 19.27
C LYS A 228 5.66 25.51 19.61
N SER A 229 6.07 24.79 20.67
CA SER A 229 7.48 24.68 21.05
C SER A 229 8.33 23.92 20.03
N LEU A 230 7.71 23.13 19.15
CA LEU A 230 8.36 22.44 18.03
C LEU A 230 8.35 23.26 16.72
N GLY A 231 7.43 24.21 16.61
CA GLY A 231 7.29 25.10 15.46
C GLY A 231 8.28 26.28 15.48
N PRO A 232 8.04 27.33 14.67
CA PRO A 232 7.03 27.41 13.61
C PRO A 232 7.38 26.57 12.36
N LYS A 233 6.52 26.59 11.34
CA LYS A 233 6.84 26.02 10.01
C LYS A 233 8.21 26.55 9.53
N GLY A 234 9.06 25.63 9.10
CA GLY A 234 10.44 25.92 8.68
C GLY A 234 11.50 25.70 9.78
N SER A 235 11.11 25.45 11.03
CA SER A 235 12.03 25.03 12.10
C SER A 235 12.71 23.70 11.77
N ASP A 236 13.78 23.38 12.50
CA ASP A 236 14.49 22.10 12.31
C ASP A 236 13.64 20.90 12.70
N CYS A 237 12.82 21.01 13.75
CA CYS A 237 11.85 19.99 14.12
C CYS A 237 10.78 19.79 13.02
N HIS A 238 10.29 20.88 12.42
CA HIS A 238 9.35 20.81 11.31
C HIS A 238 9.98 20.12 10.09
N LYS A 239 11.21 20.51 9.70
CA LYS A 239 11.93 19.85 8.60
C LYS A 239 12.14 18.36 8.87
N ALA A 240 12.53 17.99 10.09
CA ALA A 240 12.68 16.59 10.46
C ALA A 240 11.37 15.79 10.36
N ALA A 241 10.24 16.39 10.75
CA ALA A 241 8.93 15.78 10.58
C ALA A 241 8.54 15.62 9.11
N VAL A 242 8.84 16.60 8.25
CA VAL A 242 8.65 16.49 6.79
C VAL A 242 9.50 15.36 6.20
N ILE A 243 10.73 15.15 6.67
CA ILE A 243 11.54 13.98 6.25
C ILE A 243 10.85 12.67 6.64
N GLY A 244 10.34 12.55 7.86
CA GLY A 244 9.58 11.36 8.27
C GLY A 244 8.36 11.11 7.40
N ASP A 245 7.57 12.16 7.12
CA ASP A 245 6.37 12.06 6.29
C ASP A 245 6.69 11.60 4.86
N THR A 246 7.70 12.18 4.24
CA THR A 246 8.14 11.79 2.88
C THR A 246 8.71 10.37 2.79
N ILE A 247 9.26 9.83 3.88
CA ILE A 247 9.59 8.39 3.98
C ILE A 247 8.31 7.56 4.11
N GLY A 248 7.33 8.08 4.86
CA GLY A 248 6.03 7.48 5.09
C GLY A 248 5.13 7.42 3.85
N ASP A 249 5.27 8.32 2.89
CA ASP A 249 4.45 8.37 1.66
C ASP A 249 4.42 7.04 0.88
N PRO A 250 5.57 6.50 0.41
CA PRO A 250 5.56 5.22 -0.31
C PRO A 250 5.21 4.02 0.60
N LEU A 251 5.38 4.13 1.92
CA LEU A 251 4.94 3.11 2.87
C LEU A 251 3.42 3.05 2.96
N LYS A 252 2.77 4.20 3.19
CA LYS A 252 1.34 4.27 3.48
C LYS A 252 0.48 4.33 2.22
N ASP A 253 0.98 4.81 1.09
CA ASP A 253 0.16 5.06 -0.11
C ASP A 253 0.58 4.27 -1.35
N THR A 254 1.65 3.47 -1.26
CA THR A 254 2.05 2.59 -2.36
C THR A 254 2.20 1.14 -1.91
N SER A 255 3.18 0.85 -1.06
CA SER A 255 3.53 -0.52 -0.68
C SER A 255 2.51 -1.11 0.31
N GLY A 256 2.37 -0.52 1.49
CA GLY A 256 1.52 -0.97 2.59
C GLY A 256 0.08 -1.32 2.18
N PRO A 257 -0.69 -0.39 1.58
CA PRO A 257 -2.05 -0.71 1.15
C PRO A 257 -2.07 -1.78 0.06
N SER A 258 -1.15 -1.77 -0.91
CA SER A 258 -1.15 -2.76 -2.00
C SER A 258 -0.91 -4.19 -1.53
N LEU A 259 -0.26 -4.40 -0.38
CA LEU A 259 -0.05 -5.73 0.20
C LEU A 259 -1.37 -6.44 0.55
N ASN A 260 -2.45 -5.72 0.90
CA ASN A 260 -3.75 -6.38 1.12
C ASN A 260 -4.28 -7.01 -0.17
N ILE A 261 -3.98 -6.38 -1.32
CA ILE A 261 -4.38 -6.86 -2.64
C ILE A 261 -3.55 -8.07 -3.03
N LEU A 262 -2.23 -8.03 -2.82
CA LEU A 262 -1.33 -9.17 -3.04
C LEU A 262 -1.87 -10.46 -2.38
N ILE A 263 -2.28 -10.37 -1.11
CA ILE A 263 -2.73 -11.53 -0.33
C ILE A 263 -4.05 -12.08 -0.89
N LYS A 264 -5.07 -11.23 -1.04
CA LYS A 264 -6.41 -11.69 -1.47
C LYS A 264 -6.46 -12.10 -2.94
N LEU A 265 -5.63 -11.48 -3.79
CA LEU A 265 -5.54 -11.78 -5.21
C LEU A 265 -4.92 -13.16 -5.44
N MET A 266 -3.77 -13.45 -4.83
CA MET A 266 -3.17 -14.79 -4.94
C MET A 266 -4.08 -15.89 -4.39
N ALA A 267 -4.84 -15.61 -3.33
CA ALA A 267 -5.78 -16.57 -2.74
C ALA A 267 -6.93 -16.92 -3.70
N VAL A 268 -7.59 -15.93 -4.31
CA VAL A 268 -8.68 -16.19 -5.25
C VAL A 268 -8.17 -16.78 -6.57
N GLU A 269 -7.04 -16.31 -7.08
CA GLU A 269 -6.41 -16.86 -8.28
C GLU A 269 -6.06 -18.33 -8.09
N SER A 270 -5.44 -18.68 -6.96
CA SER A 270 -5.12 -20.07 -6.64
C SER A 270 -6.36 -20.95 -6.56
N LEU A 271 -7.45 -20.45 -5.95
CA LEU A 271 -8.73 -21.18 -5.89
C LEU A 271 -9.33 -21.42 -7.28
N VAL A 272 -9.34 -20.40 -8.15
CA VAL A 272 -9.87 -20.50 -9.52
C VAL A 272 -9.11 -21.54 -10.33
N PHE A 273 -7.78 -21.52 -10.25
CA PHE A 273 -6.91 -22.45 -10.98
C PHE A 273 -6.66 -23.79 -10.25
N ALA A 274 -7.24 -24.00 -9.05
CA ALA A 274 -7.03 -25.20 -8.26
C ALA A 274 -7.25 -26.52 -9.03
N PRO A 275 -8.31 -26.67 -9.86
CA PRO A 275 -8.51 -27.91 -10.62
C PRO A 275 -7.43 -28.12 -11.69
N PHE A 276 -6.99 -27.03 -12.31
CA PHE A 276 -5.92 -27.05 -13.30
C PHE A 276 -4.59 -27.46 -12.66
N PHE A 277 -4.22 -26.87 -11.51
CA PHE A 277 -3.01 -27.23 -10.80
C PHE A 277 -3.04 -28.67 -10.27
N ALA A 278 -4.20 -29.15 -9.79
CA ALA A 278 -4.34 -30.53 -9.32
C ALA A 278 -4.17 -31.54 -10.47
N ALA A 279 -4.72 -31.26 -11.65
CA ALA A 279 -4.63 -32.15 -12.80
C ALA A 279 -3.25 -32.08 -13.50
N HIS A 280 -2.77 -30.86 -13.78
CA HIS A 280 -1.65 -30.63 -14.68
C HIS A 280 -0.39 -30.06 -13.99
N GLY A 281 -0.50 -29.60 -12.75
CA GLY A 281 0.62 -29.01 -12.01
C GLY A 281 1.58 -30.02 -11.40
N GLY A 282 2.55 -29.51 -10.64
CA GLY A 282 3.61 -30.30 -10.01
C GLY A 282 4.60 -30.91 -11.00
N LEU A 283 4.83 -30.27 -12.14
CA LEU A 283 5.65 -30.83 -13.24
C LEU A 283 7.04 -31.28 -12.75
N LEU A 284 7.71 -30.49 -11.91
CA LEU A 284 9.05 -30.84 -11.42
C LEU A 284 9.07 -32.14 -10.60
N PHE A 285 7.97 -32.47 -9.92
CA PHE A 285 7.86 -33.71 -9.14
C PHE A 285 7.28 -34.88 -9.94
N LYS A 286 6.81 -34.65 -11.17
CA LYS A 286 6.32 -35.70 -12.07
C LYS A 286 7.41 -36.25 -13.00
N PHE A 287 8.44 -35.44 -13.26
CA PHE A 287 9.57 -35.79 -14.14
C PHE A 287 10.85 -36.19 -13.40
N ILE A 288 10.81 -36.24 -12.06
CA ILE A 288 11.84 -36.81 -11.18
C ILE A 288 11.29 -38.12 -10.63
#